data_AF-A0A966Y9T9-F1
#
_entry.id   AF-A0A966Y9T9-F1
#
_cell.length_a   1.000
_cell.length_b   1.000
_cell.length_c   1.000
_cell.angle_alpha   90.00
_cell.angle_beta   90.00
_cell.angle_gamma   90.00
#
_symmetry.space_group_name_H-M   'P 1'
#
loop_
_entity.id
_entity.type
_entity.pdbx_description
1 polymer ?
#
loop_
_entity_poly.entity_id
_entity_poly.type
_entity_poly.pdbx_seq_one_letter_code
_entity_poly.pdbx_strand_id
1 'polypeptide(L)' 'PKNSKLWDTPNLVITPHVSSDSEGNYIEMVLKIFFKNLKLFLDKKELINQIDRKLGY' A
#
# COMPACT_ATOMS: atom_id res chain seq x y z
N PRO A 1 -10.86 12.81 -8.89
CA PRO A 1 -12.28 13.23 -8.94
C PRO A 1 -12.71 13.58 -10.36
N LYS A 2 -13.99 13.39 -10.75
CA LYS A 2 -14.46 13.65 -12.13
C LYS A 2 -14.15 15.07 -12.62
N ASN A 3 -14.27 16.07 -11.75
CA ASN A 3 -14.06 17.48 -12.09
C ASN A 3 -12.60 17.95 -11.90
N SER A 4 -11.63 17.04 -11.88
CA SER A 4 -10.22 17.39 -11.66
C SER A 4 -9.57 17.90 -12.96
N LYS A 5 -8.80 18.98 -12.88
CA LYS A 5 -7.99 19.50 -14.00
C LYS A 5 -6.95 18.50 -14.52
N LEU A 6 -6.62 17.49 -13.72
CA LEU A 6 -5.65 16.45 -14.08
C LEU A 6 -6.10 15.67 -15.33
N TRP A 7 -7.41 15.51 -15.55
CA TRP A 7 -7.91 14.79 -16.74
C TRP A 7 -7.60 15.49 -18.06
N ASP A 8 -7.47 16.82 -18.05
CA ASP A 8 -7.25 17.63 -19.25
C ASP A 8 -5.78 18.11 -19.38
N THR A 9 -4.88 17.63 -18.51
CA THR A 9 -3.48 18.09 -18.49
C THR A 9 -2.70 17.45 -19.64
N PRO A 10 -2.07 18.24 -20.54
CA PRO A 10 -1.36 17.69 -21.69
C PRO A 10 -0.13 16.88 -21.25
N ASN A 11 0.13 15.78 -21.95
CA ASN A 11 1.25 14.86 -21.68
C ASN A 11 1.22 14.20 -20.28
N LEU A 12 0.06 14.12 -19.62
CA LEU A 12 -0.11 13.40 -18.36
C LEU A 12 -0.76 12.03 -18.60
N VAL A 13 -0.12 10.96 -18.12
CA VAL A 13 -0.71 9.62 -18.07
C VAL A 13 -1.24 9.37 -16.67
N ILE A 14 -2.53 9.03 -16.57
CA ILE A 14 -3.19 8.69 -15.31
C ILE A 14 -3.66 7.25 -15.41
N THR A 15 -3.28 6.43 -14.44
CA THR A 15 -3.79 5.07 -14.26
C THR A 15 -4.65 5.02 -13.00
N PRO A 16 -5.65 4.12 -12.93
CA PRO A 16 -6.34 3.84 -11.68
C PRO A 16 -5.35 3.38 -10.61
N HIS A 17 -5.69 3.61 -9.34
CA HIS A 17 -4.87 3.19 -8.20
C HIS A 17 -5.00 1.68 -7.95
N VAL A 18 -4.49 0.88 -8.90
CA VAL A 18 -4.59 -0.58 -8.94
C VAL A 18 -3.24 -1.23 -9.31
N SER A 19 -2.14 -0.47 -9.31
CA SER A 19 -0.81 -1.00 -9.64
C SER A 19 -0.32 -2.06 -8.65
N SER A 20 -0.82 -2.01 -7.41
CA SER A 20 -0.60 -3.03 -6.38
C SER A 20 -1.32 -4.35 -6.68
N ASP A 21 -2.37 -4.33 -7.49
CA ASP A 21 -3.18 -5.51 -7.77
C ASP A 21 -2.58 -6.32 -8.93
N SER A 22 -1.24 -6.35 -8.99
CA SER A 22 -0.53 -6.98 -10.09
C SER A 22 -0.75 -8.49 -10.07
N GLU A 23 -0.86 -9.08 -11.27
CA GLU A 23 -0.87 -10.55 -11.47
C GLU A 23 0.47 -11.21 -11.11
N GLY A 24 1.46 -10.42 -10.67
CA GLY A 24 2.73 -10.91 -10.14
C GLY A 24 2.61 -11.38 -8.69
N ASN A 25 3.70 -11.22 -7.94
CA ASN A 25 3.80 -11.70 -6.56
C ASN A 25 3.49 -10.62 -5.50
N TYR A 26 3.04 -9.42 -5.89
CA TYR A 26 2.86 -8.30 -4.94
C TYR A 26 1.85 -8.65 -3.85
N ILE A 27 0.69 -9.20 -4.24
CA ILE A 27 -0.38 -9.58 -3.30
C ILE A 27 0.15 -10.62 -2.31
N GLU A 28 0.87 -11.65 -2.79
CA GLU A 28 1.46 -12.69 -1.93
C GLU A 28 2.46 -12.09 -0.93
N MET A 29 3.35 -11.21 -1.40
CA MET A 29 4.35 -10.56 -0.55
C MET A 29 3.72 -9.72 0.56
N VAL A 30 2.69 -8.93 0.22
CA VAL A 30 1.97 -8.10 1.20
C VAL A 30 1.20 -8.96 2.19
N LEU A 31 0.47 -9.97 1.73
CA LEU A 31 -0.29 -10.87 2.60
C LEU A 31 0.62 -11.64 3.56
N LYS A 32 1.81 -12.06 3.11
CA LYS A 32 2.80 -12.71 3.96
C LYS A 32 3.22 -11.84 5.16
N ILE A 33 3.44 -10.54 4.93
CA ILE A 33 3.76 -9.58 6.00
C ILE A 33 2.53 -9.35 6.88
N PHE A 34 1.35 -9.19 6.29
CA PHE A 34 0.10 -8.97 7.00
C PHE A 34 -0.20 -10.12 7.97
N PHE A 35 -0.18 -11.37 7.51
CA PHE A 35 -0.48 -12.54 8.34
C PHE A 35 0.56 -12.74 9.46
N LYS A 36 1.83 -12.45 9.19
CA LYS A 36 2.87 -12.48 10.23
C LYS A 36 2.58 -11.47 11.34
N ASN A 37 2.19 -10.24 10.99
CA ASN A 37 1.82 -9.23 11.98
C ASN A 37 0.49 -9.53 12.67
N LEU A 38 -0.50 -10.09 11.97
CA LEU A 38 -1.75 -10.51 12.58
C LEU A 38 -1.50 -11.53 13.68
N LYS A 39 -0.61 -12.51 13.45
CA LYS A 39 -0.20 -13.47 14.48
C LYS A 39 0.46 -12.77 15.68
N LEU A 40 1.41 -11.87 15.43
CA LEU A 40 2.10 -11.13 16.49
C LEU A 40 1.13 -10.25 17.30
N PHE A 41 0.19 -9.61 16.63
CA PHE A 41 -0.86 -8.80 17.25
C PHE A 41 -1.73 -9.63 18.20
N LEU A 42 -2.20 -10.80 17.76
CA LEU A 42 -2.99 -11.72 18.59
C LEU A 42 -2.19 -12.23 19.79
N ASP A 43 -0.90 -12.48 19.61
CA ASP A 43 0.04 -12.88 20.67
C ASP A 43 0.44 -11.71 21.60
N LYS A 44 -0.03 -10.48 21.35
CA LYS A 44 0.40 -9.25 22.04
C LYS A 44 1.93 -9.01 21.98
N LYS A 45 2.54 -9.41 20.88
CA LYS A 45 3.96 -9.22 20.58
C LYS A 45 4.16 -8.01 19.68
N GLU A 46 5.40 -7.54 19.64
CA GLU A 46 5.81 -6.44 18.78
C GLU A 46 5.66 -6.79 17.28
N LEU A 47 5.15 -5.84 16.49
CA LEU A 47 4.96 -6.00 15.04
C LEU A 47 6.27 -5.71 14.29
N ILE A 48 6.51 -6.39 13.16
CA ILE A 48 7.81 -6.34 12.46
C ILE A 48 7.99 -5.13 11.52
N ASN A 49 6.93 -4.36 11.25
CA ASN A 49 6.93 -3.26 10.29
C ASN A 49 6.20 -2.02 10.85
N GLN A 50 6.50 -1.67 12.10
CA GLN A 50 5.96 -0.47 12.72
C GLN A 50 6.51 0.78 12.04
N ILE A 51 5.62 1.75 11.80
CA ILE A 51 5.97 3.04 11.21
C ILE A 51 6.02 4.08 12.32
N ASP A 52 7.18 4.68 12.54
CA ASP A 52 7.30 5.87 13.38
C ASP A 52 6.90 7.12 12.60
N ARG A 53 5.74 7.68 12.94
CA ARG A 53 5.20 8.88 12.29
C ARG A 53 6.04 10.14 12.51
N LYS A 54 6.94 10.15 13.52
CA LYS A 54 7.84 11.28 13.78
C LYS A 54 8.99 11.34 12.78
N LEU A 55 9.39 10.19 12.22
CA LEU A 55 10.43 10.13 11.20
C LEU A 55 9.95 10.69 9.85
N GLY A 56 8.63 10.81 9.66
CA GLY A 56 8.05 11.31 8.42
C GLY A 56 8.22 10.33 7.26
N TYR A 57 8.16 10.89 6.04
CA TYR A 57 8.66 10.28 4.80
C TYR A 57 9.98 10.95 4.42
#